data_AF-A0A821NZH9-F1
#
_entry.id   AF-A0A821NZH9-F1
#
_cell.length_a   1.000
_cell.length_b   1.000
_cell.length_c   1.000
_cell.angle_alpha   90.00
_cell.angle_beta   90.00
_cell.angle_gamma   90.00
#
_symmetry.space_group_name_H-M   'P 1'
#
loop_
_entity.id
_entity.type
_entity.pdbx_description
1 polymer ?
#
loop_
_entity_poly.entity_id
_entity_poly.type
_entity_poly.pdbx_seq_one_letter_code
_entity_poly.pdbx_strand_id
1 'polypeptide(L)'
;MTTSSAPDGEELVHTKTLFRRYSKGPVMFNGCSPSGDVVIIDNISQRKSYNITGWYIERETDSQPLLRYILTGQFIIPPLTTIELWSSTATPLPVPSETQEQQQQSFVCIKTKLPTWNIARRWSVTRLFDHTGREKAIFSHKTLTPIDEGKNPQ
;
A
#
# COMPACT_ATOMS: atom_id res chain seq x y z
N MET A 1 36.72 -26.85 -38.53
CA MET A 1 36.28 -25.44 -38.69
C MET A 1 35.03 -25.26 -37.87
N THR A 2 35.17 -24.53 -36.77
CA THR A 2 34.11 -24.04 -35.89
C THR A 2 33.35 -22.92 -36.57
N THR A 3 32.02 -22.85 -36.42
CA THR A 3 31.33 -21.62 -36.01
C THR A 3 30.02 -21.98 -35.31
N SER A 4 29.85 -21.33 -34.17
CA SER A 4 28.73 -21.36 -33.23
C SER A 4 28.07 -19.99 -33.30
N SER A 5 26.73 -19.94 -33.24
CA SER A 5 25.91 -18.74 -33.04
C SER A 5 24.49 -19.23 -32.71
N ALA A 6 23.79 -18.90 -31.62
CA ALA A 6 23.98 -18.02 -30.46
C ALA A 6 23.27 -18.71 -29.25
N PRO A 7 23.10 -18.04 -28.10
CA PRO A 7 21.83 -17.32 -27.95
C PRO A 7 21.98 -15.93 -27.34
N ASP A 8 21.06 -15.05 -27.74
CA ASP A 8 20.84 -13.71 -27.24
C ASP A 8 20.84 -13.68 -25.70
N GLY A 9 21.73 -12.88 -25.14
CA GLY A 9 21.67 -12.51 -23.74
C GLY A 9 20.53 -11.51 -23.55
N GLU A 10 19.38 -12.00 -23.10
CA GLU A 10 18.34 -11.13 -22.55
C GLU A 10 18.94 -10.37 -21.36
N GLU A 11 19.23 -9.09 -21.56
CA GLU A 11 19.63 -8.17 -20.51
C GLU A 11 18.47 -8.08 -19.50
N LEU A 12 18.63 -8.78 -18.38
CA LEU A 12 17.65 -8.84 -17.31
C LEU A 12 17.55 -7.45 -16.67
N VAL A 13 16.67 -6.60 -17.21
CA VAL A 13 16.45 -5.24 -16.74
C VAL A 13 16.02 -5.29 -15.27
N HIS A 14 16.97 -4.99 -14.37
CA HIS A 14 16.74 -5.02 -12.93
C HIS A 14 15.83 -3.85 -12.56
N THR A 15 14.54 -4.12 -12.46
CA THR A 15 13.55 -3.13 -12.06
C THR A 15 13.56 -3.03 -10.54
N LYS A 16 14.05 -1.90 -10.02
CA LYS A 16 14.14 -1.66 -8.56
C LYS A 16 12.88 -0.95 -8.07
N THR A 17 12.24 -1.50 -7.05
CA THR A 17 11.06 -0.88 -6.42
C THR A 17 11.43 -0.29 -5.06
N LEU A 18 11.04 0.96 -4.83
CA LEU A 18 11.22 1.68 -3.57
C LEU A 18 9.87 1.89 -2.89
N PHE A 19 9.83 1.57 -1.60
CA PHE A 19 8.71 1.86 -0.72
C PHE A 19 9.17 2.83 0.37
N ARG A 20 8.36 3.85 0.65
CA ARG A 20 8.57 4.74 1.81
C ARG A 20 7.26 4.87 2.56
N ARG A 21 7.34 4.89 3.89
CA ARG A 21 6.20 5.06 4.77
C ARG A 21 6.53 6.05 5.87
N TYR A 22 5.53 6.84 6.26
CA TYR A 22 5.62 7.82 7.32
C TYR A 22 4.29 7.87 8.06
N SER A 23 4.32 8.05 9.39
CA SER A 23 3.11 8.23 10.19
C SER A 23 3.32 9.22 11.33
N LYS A 24 2.24 9.94 11.68
CA LYS A 24 2.10 10.82 12.83
C LYS A 24 1.22 10.13 13.86
N GLY A 25 1.83 9.18 14.58
CA GLY A 25 1.17 8.37 15.59
C GLY A 25 1.06 6.89 15.20
N PRO A 26 0.27 6.11 15.95
CA PRO A 26 0.27 4.65 15.85
C PRO A 26 -0.64 4.10 14.75
N VAL A 27 -1.45 4.93 14.10
CA VAL A 27 -2.21 4.52 12.91
C VAL A 27 -1.35 4.79 11.68
N MET A 28 -0.98 3.75 10.94
CA MET A 28 -0.04 3.83 9.83
C MET A 28 -0.40 2.90 8.67
N PHE A 29 0.14 3.17 7.49
CA PHE A 29 0.07 2.20 6.39
C PHE A 29 1.13 1.12 6.57
N ASN A 30 0.70 -0.13 6.49
CA ASN A 30 1.62 -1.27 6.41
C ASN A 30 1.99 -1.59 4.96
N GLY A 31 1.02 -1.45 4.05
CA GLY A 31 1.20 -1.71 2.63
C GLY A 31 0.08 -1.13 1.77
N CYS A 32 0.39 -0.85 0.52
CA CYS A 32 -0.58 -0.49 -0.52
C CYS A 32 -0.17 -1.22 -1.79
N SER A 33 -1.03 -2.06 -2.36
CA SER A 33 -0.64 -2.82 -3.56
C SER A 33 -0.60 -1.92 -4.80
N PRO A 34 0.45 -1.99 -5.65
CA PRO A 34 0.50 -1.25 -6.91
C PRO A 34 -0.64 -1.60 -7.87
N SER A 35 -1.14 -2.84 -7.83
CA SER A 35 -2.31 -3.31 -8.59
C SER A 35 -3.62 -2.63 -8.18
N GLY A 36 -3.66 -1.95 -7.03
CA GLY A 36 -4.88 -1.29 -6.55
C GLY A 36 -5.88 -2.27 -5.92
N ASP A 37 -5.45 -3.47 -5.55
CA ASP A 37 -6.31 -4.48 -4.92
C ASP A 37 -6.57 -4.19 -3.45
N VAL A 38 -5.56 -3.74 -2.70
CA VAL A 38 -5.64 -3.62 -1.24
C VAL A 38 -4.83 -2.44 -0.69
N VAL A 39 -5.37 -1.83 0.36
CA VAL A 39 -4.69 -0.89 1.25
C VAL A 39 -4.70 -1.47 2.66
N ILE A 40 -3.54 -1.52 3.31
CA ILE A 40 -3.35 -2.15 4.62
C ILE A 40 -3.01 -1.06 5.66
N ILE A 41 -3.81 -0.97 6.71
CA ILE A 41 -3.67 0.00 7.81
C ILE A 41 -3.46 -0.76 9.11
N ASP A 42 -2.45 -0.38 9.87
CA ASP A 42 -2.19 -0.92 11.19
C ASP A 42 -2.46 0.12 12.28
N ASN A 43 -3.02 -0.34 13.40
CA ASN A 43 -2.86 0.32 14.69
C ASN A 43 -1.77 -0.40 15.49
N ILE A 44 -0.58 0.18 15.54
CA ILE A 44 0.57 -0.38 16.28
C ILE A 44 0.53 -0.02 17.78
N SER A 45 -0.51 0.64 18.27
CA SER A 45 -0.64 0.90 19.70
C SER A 45 -0.87 -0.41 20.45
N GLN A 46 -0.14 -0.62 21.54
CA GLN A 46 -0.35 -1.77 22.44
C GLN A 46 -1.56 -1.60 23.37
N ARG A 47 -2.10 -0.39 23.50
CA ARG A 47 -3.08 -0.07 24.56
C ARG A 47 -4.31 0.67 24.06
N LYS A 48 -4.17 1.49 23.03
CA LYS A 48 -5.21 2.44 22.64
C LYS A 48 -5.88 2.03 21.33
N SER A 49 -7.21 1.93 21.38
CA SER A 49 -8.02 1.88 20.17
C SER A 49 -8.12 3.26 19.53
N TYR A 50 -8.22 3.30 18.21
CA TYR A 50 -8.38 4.54 17.44
C TYR A 50 -9.70 4.56 16.71
N ASN A 51 -10.54 5.55 17.02
CA ASN A 51 -11.72 5.85 16.22
C ASN A 51 -11.27 6.60 14.96
N ILE A 52 -11.40 5.94 13.82
CA ILE A 52 -11.07 6.48 12.50
C ILE A 52 -12.32 6.75 11.66
N THR A 53 -13.48 6.85 12.31
CA THR A 53 -14.73 7.26 11.66
C THR A 53 -14.55 8.64 11.00
N GLY A 54 -14.93 8.75 9.74
CA GLY A 54 -14.82 9.99 8.96
C GLY A 54 -13.40 10.35 8.54
N TRP A 55 -12.40 9.53 8.88
CA TRP A 55 -11.08 9.63 8.26
C TRP A 55 -11.18 9.27 6.79
N TYR A 56 -10.21 9.71 5.99
CA TYR A 56 -10.21 9.43 4.57
C TYR A 56 -8.82 9.15 4.02
N ILE A 57 -8.80 8.36 2.96
CA ILE A 57 -7.60 7.96 2.22
C ILE A 57 -7.62 8.69 0.90
N GLU A 58 -6.51 9.29 0.53
CA GLU A 58 -6.28 9.80 -0.82
C GLU A 58 -5.19 8.98 -1.49
N ARG A 59 -5.45 8.52 -2.71
CA ARG A 59 -4.47 7.79 -3.50
C ARG A 59 -4.28 8.45 -4.86
N GLU A 60 -3.04 8.84 -5.09
CA GLU A 60 -2.55 9.45 -6.30
C GLU A 60 -1.66 8.43 -7.03
N THR A 61 -1.84 8.27 -8.34
CA THR A 61 -1.02 7.38 -9.16
C THR A 61 -0.56 8.07 -10.43
N ASP A 62 0.36 7.44 -11.14
CA ASP A 62 0.92 7.93 -12.39
C ASP A 62 -0.04 7.90 -13.58
N SER A 63 -1.17 7.20 -13.47
CA SER A 63 -2.02 6.87 -14.62
C SER A 63 -3.51 7.14 -14.40
N GLN A 64 -3.93 7.48 -13.18
CA GLN A 64 -5.34 7.69 -12.86
C GLN A 64 -5.55 8.93 -11.98
N PRO A 65 -6.72 9.60 -12.06
CA PRO A 65 -7.05 10.74 -11.21
C PRO A 65 -6.99 10.41 -9.72
N LEU A 66 -6.80 11.44 -8.90
CA LEU A 66 -6.83 11.32 -7.44
C LEU A 66 -8.10 10.61 -6.96
N LEU A 67 -7.92 9.47 -6.29
CA LEU A 67 -8.99 8.72 -5.64
C LEU A 67 -9.08 9.15 -4.17
N ARG A 68 -10.29 9.48 -3.71
CA ARG A 68 -10.56 9.73 -2.29
C ARG A 68 -11.58 8.72 -1.77
N TYR A 69 -11.25 8.04 -0.67
CA TYR A 69 -12.12 7.09 0.01
C TYR A 69 -12.35 7.51 1.46
N ILE A 70 -13.61 7.59 1.89
CA ILE A 70 -13.96 7.95 3.27
C ILE A 70 -14.30 6.68 4.05
N LEU A 71 -13.73 6.55 5.24
CA LEU A 71 -14.04 5.50 6.20
C LEU A 71 -15.37 5.83 6.88
N THR A 72 -16.46 5.38 6.26
CA THR A 72 -17.83 5.60 6.74
C THR A 72 -18.23 4.58 7.80
N GLY A 73 -19.19 4.95 8.66
CA GLY A 73 -19.68 4.10 9.74
C GLY A 73 -18.83 4.21 11.02
N GLN A 74 -19.32 3.64 12.13
CA GLN A 74 -18.54 3.61 13.37
C GLN A 74 -17.36 2.65 13.21
N PHE A 75 -16.18 3.22 12.98
CA PHE A 75 -14.98 2.49 12.67
C PHE A 75 -13.91 2.70 13.75
N ILE A 76 -13.73 1.70 14.61
CA ILE A 76 -12.74 1.72 15.69
C ILE A 76 -11.73 0.61 15.42
N ILE A 77 -10.45 0.95 15.34
CA ILE A 77 -9.35 -0.01 15.25
C ILE A 77 -8.86 -0.34 16.66
N PRO A 78 -8.99 -1.60 17.14
CA PRO A 78 -8.42 -2.01 18.42
C PRO A 78 -6.89 -1.91 18.44
N PRO A 79 -6.26 -2.00 19.62
CA PRO A 79 -4.80 -2.11 19.73
C PRO A 79 -4.27 -3.30 18.92
N LEU A 80 -3.05 -3.18 18.40
CA LEU A 80 -2.38 -4.24 17.64
C LEU A 80 -3.32 -4.88 16.61
N THR A 81 -3.93 -4.07 15.74
CA THR A 81 -4.87 -4.58 14.74
C THR A 81 -4.48 -4.11 13.36
N THR A 82 -4.45 -5.05 12.41
CA THR A 82 -4.33 -4.79 10.97
C THR A 82 -5.69 -4.82 10.32
N ILE A 83 -5.93 -3.85 9.45
CA ILE A 83 -7.09 -3.80 8.58
C ILE A 83 -6.64 -3.84 7.14
N GLU A 84 -7.23 -4.74 6.38
CA GLU A 84 -7.10 -4.79 4.93
C GLU A 84 -8.38 -4.27 4.28
N LEU A 85 -8.24 -3.18 3.53
CA LEU A 85 -9.30 -2.60 2.74
C LEU A 85 -9.16 -3.08 1.29
N TRP A 86 -9.91 -4.11 0.93
CA TRP A 86 -9.89 -4.69 -0.40
C TRP A 86 -10.82 -3.94 -1.36
N SER A 87 -10.43 -3.82 -2.61
CA SER A 87 -11.33 -3.38 -3.68
C SER A 87 -12.44 -4.42 -3.91
N SER A 88 -13.54 -4.00 -4.53
CA SER A 88 -14.68 -4.87 -4.78
C SER A 88 -14.38 -5.96 -5.81
N THR A 89 -13.43 -5.72 -6.72
CA THR A 89 -13.05 -6.71 -7.75
C THR A 89 -11.92 -7.62 -7.31
N ALA A 90 -11.21 -7.28 -6.24
CA ALA A 90 -10.15 -8.13 -5.72
C ALA A 90 -10.70 -9.23 -4.80
N THR A 91 -9.94 -10.31 -4.72
CA THR A 91 -10.21 -11.45 -3.83
C THR A 91 -9.16 -11.44 -2.74
N PRO A 92 -9.55 -11.32 -1.47
CA PRO A 92 -8.62 -11.45 -0.36
C PRO A 92 -7.88 -12.77 -0.42
N LEU A 93 -6.56 -12.72 -0.27
CA LEU A 93 -5.77 -13.93 -0.19
C LEU A 93 -6.01 -14.61 1.17
N PRO A 94 -6.07 -15.95 1.23
CA PRO A 94 -6.15 -16.65 2.50
C PRO A 94 -4.91 -16.31 3.33
N VAL A 95 -5.12 -15.79 4.54
CA VAL A 95 -4.04 -15.54 5.48
C VAL A 95 -3.52 -16.91 5.95
N PRO A 96 -2.21 -17.21 5.80
CA PRO A 96 -1.65 -18.44 6.36
C PRO A 96 -1.84 -18.43 7.87
N SER A 97 -2.50 -19.46 8.41
CA SER A 97 -2.84 -19.57 9.83
C SER A 97 -1.61 -19.46 10.75
N GLU A 98 -0.42 -19.80 10.25
CA GLU A 98 0.85 -19.76 10.99
C GLU A 98 1.32 -18.33 11.34
N THR A 99 0.85 -17.29 10.63
CA THR A 99 1.29 -15.90 10.91
C THR A 99 0.48 -15.23 12.04
N GLN A 100 -0.71 -15.75 12.37
CA GLN A 100 -1.62 -15.14 13.35
C GLN A 100 -1.28 -15.48 14.82
N GLU A 101 -0.60 -16.60 15.08
CA GLU A 101 -0.32 -17.03 16.47
C GLU A 101 0.99 -16.45 17.05
N GLN A 102 1.92 -15.99 16.21
CA GLN A 102 3.23 -15.48 16.67
C GLN A 102 3.26 -13.97 16.94
N GLN A 103 2.25 -13.24 16.48
CA GLN A 103 2.09 -11.80 16.72
C GLN A 103 0.70 -11.64 17.31
N GLN A 104 0.54 -11.04 18.50
CA GLN A 104 -0.75 -10.74 19.13
C GLN A 104 -1.56 -9.69 18.35
N GLN A 105 -1.58 -9.79 17.03
CA GLN A 105 -2.11 -8.83 16.10
C GLN A 105 -3.43 -9.35 15.55
N SER A 106 -4.51 -8.66 15.88
CA SER A 106 -5.83 -8.97 15.32
C SER A 106 -5.90 -8.54 13.86
N PHE A 107 -6.71 -9.23 13.06
CA PHE A 107 -6.81 -8.97 11.63
C PHE A 107 -8.26 -8.80 11.20
N VAL A 108 -8.53 -7.73 10.42
CA VAL A 108 -9.86 -7.41 9.92
C VAL A 108 -9.79 -7.18 8.41
N CYS A 109 -10.50 -8.02 7.66
CA CYS A 109 -10.61 -7.88 6.21
C CYS A 109 -11.94 -7.21 5.86
N ILE A 110 -11.90 -6.15 5.04
CA ILE A 110 -13.06 -5.36 4.65
C ILE A 110 -13.07 -5.18 3.14
N LYS A 111 -14.17 -5.61 2.51
CA LYS A 111 -14.40 -5.39 1.09
C LYS A 111 -15.12 -4.07 0.88
N THR A 112 -14.46 -3.14 0.19
CA THR A 112 -15.02 -1.83 -0.13
C THR A 112 -15.97 -1.90 -1.33
N LYS A 113 -16.68 -0.80 -1.58
CA LYS A 113 -17.48 -0.62 -2.81
C LYS A 113 -16.66 -0.09 -3.99
N LEU A 114 -15.38 0.21 -3.78
CA LEU A 114 -14.52 0.75 -4.84
C LEU A 114 -14.11 -0.38 -5.79
N PRO A 115 -14.23 -0.21 -7.11
CA PRO A 115 -13.78 -1.23 -8.06
C PRO A 115 -12.28 -1.48 -7.95
N THR A 116 -11.47 -0.44 -7.69
CA THR A 116 -10.02 -0.52 -7.50
C THR A 116 -9.56 0.66 -6.66
N TRP A 117 -8.40 0.53 -6.02
CA TRP A 117 -7.66 1.61 -5.35
C TRP A 117 -6.81 2.45 -6.31
N ASN A 118 -7.07 2.38 -7.61
CA ASN A 118 -6.20 2.85 -8.69
C ASN A 118 -4.90 2.04 -8.82
N ILE A 119 -4.63 1.65 -10.06
CA ILE A 119 -3.42 0.95 -10.49
C ILE A 119 -2.28 1.98 -10.62
N ALA A 120 -1.10 1.60 -10.14
CA ALA A 120 0.12 2.37 -10.22
C ALA A 120 1.13 1.61 -11.06
N ARG A 121 1.55 2.17 -12.20
CA ARG A 121 2.55 1.51 -13.08
C ARG A 121 3.98 1.86 -12.66
N ARG A 122 4.20 3.13 -12.33
CA ARG A 122 5.53 3.64 -11.93
C ARG A 122 5.57 4.20 -10.53
N TRP A 123 4.52 4.91 -10.11
CA TRP A 123 4.51 5.48 -8.78
C TRP A 123 3.09 5.63 -8.23
N SER A 124 3.00 5.63 -6.91
CA SER A 124 1.81 6.04 -6.19
C SER A 124 2.16 6.70 -4.88
N VAL A 125 1.27 7.56 -4.42
CA VAL A 125 1.29 8.12 -3.07
C VAL A 125 -0.10 7.94 -2.47
N THR A 126 -0.15 7.22 -1.36
CA THR A 126 -1.34 7.03 -0.55
C THR A 126 -1.20 7.84 0.73
N ARG A 127 -2.17 8.68 1.05
CA ARG A 127 -2.20 9.54 2.24
C ARG A 127 -3.43 9.22 3.07
N LEU A 128 -3.28 9.22 4.38
CA LEU A 128 -4.36 9.05 5.35
C LEU A 128 -4.57 10.37 6.08
N PHE A 129 -5.81 10.83 6.17
CA PHE A 129 -6.20 12.05 6.85
C PHE A 129 -7.25 11.74 7.92
N ASP A 130 -7.19 12.46 9.04
CA ASP A 130 -8.30 12.45 9.99
C ASP A 130 -9.51 13.23 9.48
N HIS A 131 -10.62 13.14 10.22
CA HIS A 131 -11.87 13.85 9.91
C HIS A 131 -11.74 15.39 9.90
N THR A 132 -10.63 15.96 10.40
CA THR A 132 -10.34 17.40 10.35
C THR A 132 -9.48 17.79 9.16
N GLY A 133 -9.09 16.83 8.31
CA GLY A 133 -8.19 17.03 7.18
C GLY A 133 -6.71 17.06 7.55
N ARG A 134 -6.33 16.64 8.76
CA ARG A 134 -4.91 16.55 9.15
C ARG A 134 -4.33 15.23 8.69
N GLU A 135 -3.23 15.29 7.94
CA GLU A 135 -2.51 14.10 7.49
C GLU A 135 -1.92 13.32 8.67
N LYS A 136 -2.17 12.01 8.69
CA LYS A 136 -1.75 11.04 9.71
C LYS A 136 -0.72 10.05 9.20
N ALA A 137 -0.78 9.65 7.94
CA ALA A 137 0.18 8.72 7.38
C ALA A 137 0.34 8.90 5.88
N ILE A 138 1.51 8.54 5.37
CA ILE A 138 1.83 8.50 3.96
C ILE A 138 2.49 7.15 3.65
N PHE A 139 2.12 6.57 2.54
CA PHE A 139 2.81 5.46 1.90
C PHE A 139 3.09 5.84 0.45
N SER A 140 4.33 5.73 0.01
CA SER A 140 4.71 5.97 -1.39
C SER A 140 5.42 4.78 -1.98
N HIS A 141 5.06 4.45 -3.21
CA HIS A 141 5.69 3.44 -4.04
C HIS A 141 6.30 4.12 -5.27
N LYS A 142 7.52 3.74 -5.63
CA LYS A 142 8.15 4.17 -6.89
C LYS A 142 8.97 3.03 -7.47
N THR A 143 8.69 2.67 -8.71
CA THR A 143 9.49 1.81 -9.55
C THR A 143 10.53 2.65 -10.28
N LEU A 144 11.80 2.29 -10.15
CA LEU A 144 12.91 2.92 -10.85
C LEU A 144 13.21 2.14 -12.12
N THR A 145 13.30 2.87 -13.24
CA THR A 145 13.80 2.30 -14.49
C THR A 145 15.31 2.56 -14.60
N PRO A 146 16.08 1.73 -15.34
CA PRO A 146 17.54 1.91 -15.45
C PRO A 146 17.97 3.29 -15.98
N ILE A 147 17.09 3.98 -16.72
CA ILE A 147 17.35 5.33 -17.26
C ILE A 147 17.42 6.39 -16.14
N ASP A 148 16.81 6.12 -14.98
CA ASP A 148 16.75 7.07 -13.87
C ASP A 148 18.04 7.10 -13.01
N GLU A 149 18.95 6.12 -13.15
CA GLU A 149 20.19 6.05 -12.36
C GLU A 149 21.33 6.95 -12.90
N GLY A 150 21.16 7.55 -14.08
CA GLY A 150 22.20 8.35 -14.77
C GLY A 150 22.23 9.85 -14.48
N LYS A 151 21.33 10.39 -13.64
CA LYS A 151 21.31 11.83 -13.30
C LYS A 151 21.71 12.06 -11.84
N ASN A 152 23.00 11.98 -11.57
CA ASN A 152 23.58 12.58 -10.38
C ASN A 152 23.84 14.07 -10.69
N PRO A 153 23.23 15.04 -9.99
CA PRO A 153 23.64 16.43 -10.10
C PRO A 153 25.06 16.57 -9.53
N GLN A 154 25.93 17.22 -10.31
CA GLN A 154 27.30 17.60 -9.92
C GLN A 154 27.31 18.50 -8.69
#